data_AF-A0A0F9F3H5-F1
#
_entry.id   AF-A0A0F9F3H5-F1
#
_cell.length_a   1.000
_cell.length_b   1.000
_cell.length_c   1.000
_cell.angle_alpha   90.00
_cell.angle_beta   90.00
_cell.angle_gamma   90.00
#
_symmetry.space_group_name_H-M   'P 1'
#
loop_
_entity.id
_entity.type
_entity.pdbx_description
1 polymer ?
#
loop_
_entity_poly.entity_id
_entity_poly.type
_entity_poly.pdbx_seq_one_letter_code
_entity_poly.pdbx_strand_id
1 'polypeptide(L)'
;MHIVADQIHKDEPSYGLWEGPKRGRWVQRVFVVRGDANAKFETDYGPVSFWPDATEIIYPSFGENSVGQLQEMAECDRYSDWGAKHRRRVAAESTLIPDILR
;
A
#
# COMPACT_ATOMS: atom_id res chain seq x y z
N MET A 1 -18.15 -10.80 6.07
CA MET A 1 -19.00 -9.59 5.89
C MET A 1 -18.06 -8.42 5.66
N HIS A 2 -18.29 -7.58 4.64
CA HIS A 2 -17.42 -6.44 4.34
C HIS A 2 -18.13 -5.16 4.76
N ILE A 3 -17.72 -4.57 5.88
CA ILE A 3 -18.28 -3.32 6.39
C ILE A 3 -17.47 -2.16 5.80
N VAL A 4 -18.12 -1.18 5.19
CA VAL A 4 -17.45 0.07 4.82
C VAL A 4 -17.56 1.02 6.01
N ALA A 5 -16.42 1.55 6.47
CA ALA A 5 -16.39 2.58 7.50
C ALA A 5 -16.37 3.96 6.84
N ASP A 6 -17.13 4.90 7.40
CA ASP A 6 -17.10 6.32 6.99
C ASP A 6 -16.00 7.11 7.69
N GLN A 7 -15.48 6.60 8.82
CA GLN A 7 -14.40 7.19 9.60
C GLN A 7 -13.60 6.11 10.34
N ILE A 8 -12.32 6.39 10.54
CA ILE A 8 -11.38 5.59 11.33
C ILE A 8 -10.55 6.49 12.25
N HIS A 9 -10.17 5.97 13.42
CA HIS A 9 -9.29 6.63 14.36
C HIS A 9 -7.87 6.07 14.25
N LYS A 10 -6.86 6.90 14.51
CA LYS A 10 -5.44 6.50 14.40
C LYS A 10 -5.06 5.37 15.37
N ASP A 11 -5.70 5.35 16.54
CA ASP A 11 -5.44 4.35 17.57
C ASP A 11 -6.26 3.06 17.40
N GLU A 12 -7.11 2.96 16.36
CA GLU A 12 -7.83 1.71 16.11
C GLU A 12 -6.86 0.59 15.70
N PRO A 13 -7.07 -0.65 16.18
CA PRO A 13 -6.30 -1.80 15.73
C PRO A 13 -6.60 -2.10 14.27
N SER A 14 -5.56 -2.27 13.46
CA SER A 14 -5.68 -2.51 12.03
C SER A 14 -5.46 -3.99 11.68
N TYR A 15 -6.29 -4.48 10.76
CA TYR A 15 -6.13 -5.77 10.08
C TYR A 15 -5.25 -5.66 8.82
N GLY A 16 -4.57 -4.53 8.64
CA GLY A 16 -3.65 -4.30 7.54
C GLY A 16 -4.04 -3.14 6.65
N LEU A 17 -3.11 -2.83 5.75
CA LEU A 17 -3.18 -1.71 4.83
C LEU A 17 -2.73 -2.16 3.44
N TRP A 18 -3.47 -1.76 2.44
CA TRP A 18 -3.08 -1.85 1.04
C TRP A 18 -3.03 -0.45 0.46
N GLU A 19 -1.98 -0.11 -0.26
CA GLU A 19 -1.91 1.17 -0.97
C GLU A 19 -1.25 1.00 -2.33
N GLY A 20 -1.91 1.51 -3.36
CA GLY A 20 -1.41 1.37 -4.72
C GLY A 20 -2.35 1.90 -5.80
N PRO A 21 -2.00 1.66 -7.07
CA PRO A 21 -2.78 2.15 -8.20
C PRO A 21 -4.09 1.38 -8.36
N LYS A 22 -5.21 2.10 -8.44
CA LYS A 22 -6.54 1.58 -8.75
C LYS A 22 -7.21 2.49 -9.78
N ARG A 23 -7.43 1.97 -11.00
CA ARG A 23 -8.10 2.73 -12.09
C ARG A 23 -7.49 4.11 -12.34
N GLY A 24 -6.16 4.20 -12.35
CA GLY A 24 -5.42 5.45 -12.58
C GLY A 24 -5.34 6.39 -11.38
N ARG A 25 -5.87 5.99 -10.21
CA ARG A 25 -5.79 6.75 -8.96
C ARG A 25 -4.95 6.02 -7.92
N TRP A 26 -4.23 6.76 -7.10
CA TRP A 26 -3.48 6.21 -5.99
C TRP A 26 -4.38 6.12 -4.77
N VAL A 27 -4.67 4.91 -4.31
CA VAL A 27 -5.70 4.65 -3.31
C VAL A 27 -5.10 3.86 -2.17
N GLN A 28 -5.40 4.27 -0.93
CA GLN A 28 -5.12 3.50 0.27
C GLN A 28 -6.41 2.88 0.79
N ARG A 29 -6.31 1.62 1.21
CA ARG A 29 -7.36 0.89 1.92
C ARG A 29 -6.81 0.42 3.25
N VAL A 30 -7.43 0.88 4.32
CA VAL A 30 -7.11 0.42 5.66
C VAL A 30 -8.23 -0.49 6.15
N PHE A 31 -7.87 -1.62 6.71
CA PHE A 31 -8.80 -2.54 7.36
C PHE A 31 -8.65 -2.39 8.87
N VAL A 32 -9.75 -2.18 9.58
CA VAL A 32 -9.81 -1.98 11.03
C VAL A 32 -10.59 -3.11 11.68
N VAL A 33 -10.10 -3.58 12.82
CA VAL A 33 -10.73 -4.62 13.63
C VAL A 33 -11.73 -3.97 14.58
N ARG A 34 -13.01 -4.31 14.46
CA ARG A 34 -14.09 -3.82 15.34
C ARG A 34 -14.93 -5.01 15.81
N GLY A 35 -14.63 -5.51 17.00
CA GLY A 35 -15.27 -6.72 17.52
C GLY A 35 -14.90 -7.95 16.69
N ASP A 36 -15.90 -8.64 16.16
CA ASP A 36 -15.76 -9.82 15.30
C ASP A 36 -15.72 -9.48 13.80
N ALA A 37 -15.72 -8.20 13.44
CA ALA A 37 -15.78 -7.74 12.06
C ALA A 37 -14.55 -6.89 11.67
N ASN A 38 -14.19 -7.00 10.38
CA ASN A 38 -13.22 -6.13 9.74
C ASN A 38 -13.96 -5.08 8.89
N ALA A 39 -13.75 -3.81 9.21
CA ALA A 39 -14.27 -2.69 8.43
C ALA A 39 -13.18 -2.11 7.52
N LYS A 40 -13.54 -1.67 6.32
CA LYS A 40 -12.62 -1.06 5.35
C LYS A 40 -12.90 0.43 5.23
N PHE A 41 -11.83 1.20 5.26
CA PHE A 41 -11.81 2.62 4.92
C PHE A 41 -10.95 2.83 3.67
N GLU A 42 -11.41 3.64 2.73
CA GLU A 42 -10.70 3.90 1.46
C GLU A 42 -10.44 5.40 1.29
N THR A 43 -9.18 5.76 1.04
CA THR A 43 -8.72 7.13 0.81
C THR A 43 -8.16 7.23 -0.61
N ASP A 44 -8.65 8.19 -1.39
CA ASP A 44 -8.09 8.55 -2.70
C ASP A 44 -7.09 9.69 -2.53
N TYR A 45 -5.82 9.43 -2.86
CA TYR A 45 -4.73 10.41 -2.80
C TYR A 45 -4.50 11.15 -4.13
N GLY A 46 -5.33 10.90 -5.14
CA GLY A 46 -5.28 11.58 -6.43
C GLY A 46 -4.75 10.71 -7.57
N PRO A 47 -4.36 11.32 -8.71
CA PRO A 47 -3.86 10.58 -9.87
C PRO A 47 -2.56 9.84 -9.56
N VAL A 48 -2.34 8.67 -10.18
CA VAL A 48 -1.07 7.92 -10.05
C VAL A 48 0.13 8.75 -10.52
N SER A 49 -0.06 9.70 -11.44
CA SER A 49 1.01 10.59 -11.92
C SER A 49 1.61 11.50 -10.85
N PHE A 50 0.94 11.68 -9.69
CA PHE A 50 1.52 12.40 -8.55
C PHE A 50 2.60 11.59 -7.83
N TRP A 51 2.64 10.26 -8.05
CA TRP A 51 3.46 9.32 -7.31
C TRP A 51 4.30 8.46 -8.27
N PRO A 52 5.18 9.06 -9.09
CA PRO A 52 5.85 8.35 -10.20
C PRO A 52 6.82 7.25 -9.73
N ASP A 53 7.42 7.39 -8.56
CA ASP A 53 8.39 6.43 -8.02
C ASP A 53 7.80 5.53 -6.93
N ALA A 54 6.58 5.83 -6.45
CA ALA A 54 5.91 5.06 -5.42
C ALA A 54 5.64 3.63 -5.90
N THR A 55 5.74 2.69 -4.98
CA THR A 55 5.50 1.27 -5.24
C THR A 55 4.25 0.84 -4.50
N GLU A 56 3.48 -0.08 -5.10
CA GLU A 56 2.35 -0.69 -4.40
C GLU A 56 2.85 -1.41 -3.14
N ILE A 57 2.17 -1.17 -2.02
CA ILE A 57 2.51 -1.68 -0.70
C ILE A 57 1.35 -2.44 -0.08
N ILE A 58 1.71 -3.49 0.66
CA ILE A 58 0.80 -4.29 1.45
C ILE A 58 1.43 -4.49 2.82
N TYR A 59 0.83 -3.94 3.86
CA TYR A 59 1.21 -4.21 5.24
C TYR A 59 0.19 -5.17 5.85
N PRO A 60 0.53 -6.45 6.01
CA PRO A 60 -0.32 -7.37 6.76
C PRO A 60 -0.30 -6.99 8.24
N SER A 61 -1.47 -7.05 8.89
CA SER A 61 -1.58 -6.95 10.33
C SER A 61 -2.81 -7.71 10.83
N PHE A 62 -2.82 -8.07 12.11
CA PHE A 62 -3.90 -8.82 12.76
C PHE A 62 -4.38 -8.12 14.05
N GLY A 63 -4.26 -6.80 14.09
CA GLY A 63 -4.64 -5.95 15.23
C GLY A 63 -3.47 -5.53 16.12
N GLU A 64 -2.25 -6.00 15.84
CA GLU A 64 -1.05 -5.59 16.58
C GLU A 64 -0.55 -4.19 16.21
N ASN A 65 -0.83 -3.73 14.99
CA ASN A 65 -0.51 -2.37 14.56
C ASN A 65 -1.77 -1.50 14.60
N SER A 66 -1.61 -0.23 14.96
CA SER A 66 -2.66 0.76 14.83
C SER A 66 -2.79 1.27 13.39
N VAL A 67 -3.96 1.80 13.05
CA VAL A 67 -4.19 2.53 11.80
C VAL A 67 -3.11 3.59 11.57
N GLY A 68 -2.81 4.39 12.60
CA GLY A 68 -1.85 5.48 12.52
C GLY A 68 -0.44 4.98 12.17
N GLN A 69 0.00 3.88 12.79
CA GLN A 69 1.30 3.28 12.50
C GLN A 69 1.40 2.82 11.04
N LEU A 70 0.38 2.11 10.55
CA LEU A 70 0.40 1.64 9.15
C LEU A 70 0.32 2.81 8.16
N GLN A 71 -0.45 3.86 8.47
CA GLN A 71 -0.53 5.05 7.63
C GLN A 71 0.78 5.83 7.58
N GLU A 72 1.49 5.94 8.70
CA GLU A 72 2.81 6.59 8.77
C GLU A 72 3.84 5.81 7.95
N MET A 73 3.86 4.48 8.05
CA MET A 73 4.71 3.63 7.21
C MET A 73 4.39 3.79 5.73
N ALA A 74 3.09 3.80 5.38
CA ALA A 74 2.64 3.95 4.01
C ALA A 74 3.02 5.31 3.42
N GLU A 75 2.91 6.37 4.22
CA GLU A 75 3.34 7.71 3.85
C GLU A 75 4.84 7.75 3.58
N CYS A 76 5.66 7.19 4.49
CA CYS A 76 7.11 7.09 4.29
C CYS A 76 7.47 6.39 2.97
N ASP A 77 6.84 5.25 2.67
CA ASP A 77 7.12 4.48 1.46
C ASP A 77 6.65 5.19 0.19
N ARG A 78 5.55 5.96 0.26
CA ARG A 78 5.05 6.75 -0.88
C ARG A 78 6.02 7.84 -1.32
N TYR A 79 6.76 8.42 -0.39
CA TYR A 79 7.81 9.41 -0.65
C TYR A 79 9.21 8.80 -0.81
N SER A 80 9.35 7.48 -0.68
CA SER A 80 10.61 6.77 -0.83
C SER A 80 10.91 6.42 -2.28
N ASP A 81 12.15 6.64 -2.70
CA ASP A 81 12.64 6.21 -4.02
C ASP A 81 13.30 4.81 -3.99
N TRP A 82 13.28 4.15 -2.83
CA TRP A 82 13.95 2.88 -2.62
C TRP A 82 13.46 1.80 -3.58
N GLY A 83 12.14 1.66 -3.74
CA GLY A 83 11.54 0.68 -4.64
C GLY A 83 11.91 0.94 -6.11
N ALA A 84 11.92 2.20 -6.52
CA ALA A 84 12.33 2.60 -7.87
C ALA A 84 13.82 2.29 -8.13
N LYS A 85 14.70 2.63 -7.18
CA LYS A 85 16.13 2.29 -7.23
C LYS A 85 16.37 0.79 -7.27
N HIS A 86 15.65 0.03 -6.45
CA HIS A 86 15.75 -1.42 -6.41
C HIS A 86 15.39 -2.04 -7.77
N ARG A 87 14.27 -1.61 -8.38
CA ARG A 87 13.88 -2.07 -9.73
C ARG A 87 14.94 -1.75 -10.78
N ARG A 88 15.48 -0.53 -10.78
CA ARG A 88 16.56 -0.13 -11.71
C ARG A 88 17.81 -0.98 -11.54
N ARG A 89 18.22 -1.25 -10.29
CA ARG A 89 19.36 -2.11 -9.99
C ARG A 89 19.14 -3.54 -10.47
N VAL A 90 18.00 -4.15 -10.12
CA VAL A 90 17.66 -5.52 -10.55
C VAL A 90 17.61 -5.62 -12.07
N ALA A 91 17.06 -4.62 -12.76
CA ALA A 91 17.04 -4.58 -14.22
C ALA A 91 18.46 -4.49 -14.82
N ALA A 92 19.36 -3.70 -14.22
CA ALA A 92 20.75 -3.58 -14.66
C ALA A 92 21.58 -4.85 -14.38
N GLU A 93 21.28 -5.56 -13.30
CA GLU A 93 21.94 -6.82 -12.91
C GLU A 93 21.32 -8.04 -13.60
N SER A 94 20.16 -7.89 -14.27
CA SER A 94 19.49 -8.99 -14.97
C SER A 94 20.26 -9.35 -16.23
N THR A 95 20.98 -10.47 -16.17
CA THR A 95 21.74 -11.05 -17.29
C THR A 95 20.90 -12.01 -18.14
N LEU A 96 19.56 -11.88 -18.13
CA LEU A 96 18.67 -12.73 -18.91
C LEU A 96 19.06 -12.64 -20.40
N ILE A 97 19.51 -13.79 -20.93
CA ILE A 97 19.93 -13.98 -22.31
C ILE A 97 18.75 -13.60 -23.22
N PRO A 98 18.91 -12.64 -24.16
CA PRO A 98 17.82 -12.11 -24.99
C PRO A 98 17.01 -13.15 -25.80
N ASP A 99 17.51 -14.38 -25.95
CA ASP A 99 17.00 -15.38 -26.88
C ASP A 99 16.12 -16.49 -26.27
N ILE A 100 15.81 -16.48 -24.96
CA ILE A 100 15.03 -17.59 -24.35
C ILE A 100 13.51 -17.48 -24.56
N LEU A 101 13.03 -16.35 -25.10
CA LEU A 101 11.61 -16.09 -25.38
C LEU A 101 11.26 -16.18 -26.89
N ARG A 102 12.08 -16.87 -27.70
CA ARG A 102 11.75 -17.21 -29.09
C ARG A 102 10.98 -18.52 -29.21
#